data_AF-A0A9D9S321-F1
#
_entry.id   AF-A0A9D9S321-F1
#
_cell.length_a   1.000
_cell.length_b   1.000
_cell.length_c   1.000
_cell.angle_alpha   90.00
_cell.angle_beta   90.00
_cell.angle_gamma   90.00
#
_symmetry.space_group_name_H-M   'P 1'
#
loop_
_entity.id
_entity.type
_entity.pdbx_description
1 polymer ?
#
loop_
_entity_poly.entity_id
_entity_poly.type
_entity_poly.pdbx_seq_one_letter_code
_entity_poly.pdbx_strand_id
1 'polypeptide(L)'
;MNAPGADDCNALTVMYDGACPLCRREVGVYRALDPLRPVRWLDVSDPQVELPAAADRASCLARFHVRREDGEMLSGARAFVALWAALPGWRWLARAGGLPGVATLLEFAYRAFLRVRPKMQRVARALETPGVPARMVGELRSDHAGETGAVWIYRGILAVTRDAQIREFAHRHLATEQRHLELIAVRLPALRRSVLLPAWRVAGFLTGALPALFGPHAVFCTIGAVETFVDHHYRQQVDLLAGDPDHAALRELLMTCQADECEHRDEALARAGGPPGWFTRRWCEVVGAGSALAVVLARRL
;
A
#
# COMPACT_ATOMS: atom_id res chain seq x y z
N MET A 1 -9.50 11.94 42.31
CA MET A 1 -8.08 11.83 42.69
C MET A 1 -7.77 10.35 42.86
N ASN A 2 -7.26 9.72 41.82
CA ASN A 2 -6.79 8.33 41.87
C ASN A 2 -5.26 8.37 41.93
N ALA A 3 -4.68 7.75 42.95
CA ALA A 3 -3.25 7.59 43.10
C ALA A 3 -2.65 6.83 41.90
N PRO A 4 -1.42 7.12 41.45
CA PRO A 4 -0.73 6.28 40.49
C PRO A 4 -0.50 4.90 41.12
N GLY A 5 -1.11 3.88 40.53
CA GLY A 5 -1.12 2.51 41.04
C GLY A 5 0.28 1.91 41.10
N ALA A 6 0.59 1.24 42.22
CA ALA A 6 1.82 0.54 42.53
C ALA A 6 2.07 -0.73 41.69
N ASP A 7 1.39 -0.91 40.56
CA ASP A 7 1.50 -2.08 39.66
C ASP A 7 2.63 -1.94 38.61
N ASP A 8 3.30 -0.79 38.56
CA ASP A 8 4.24 -0.43 37.48
C ASP A 8 5.69 -0.90 37.71
N CYS A 9 6.00 -1.51 38.87
CA CYS A 9 7.37 -1.88 39.24
C CYS A 9 7.83 -3.26 38.74
N ASN A 10 6.94 -4.10 38.19
CA ASN A 10 7.27 -5.49 37.85
C ASN A 10 7.21 -5.82 36.34
N ALA A 11 7.24 -4.80 35.47
CA ALA A 11 7.17 -4.98 34.03
C ALA A 11 8.40 -4.42 33.30
N LEU A 12 8.91 -5.19 32.33
CA LEU A 12 9.94 -4.71 31.40
C LEU A 12 9.30 -3.65 30.48
N THR A 13 9.77 -2.40 30.55
CA THR A 13 9.24 -1.32 29.70
C THR A 13 10.09 -1.19 28.43
N VAL A 14 9.52 -1.47 27.27
CA VAL A 14 10.16 -1.32 25.95
C VAL A 14 9.81 0.03 25.35
N MET A 15 10.83 0.85 25.10
CA MET A 15 10.70 2.15 24.46
C MET A 15 10.99 2.02 22.97
N TYR A 16 10.05 2.44 22.13
CA TYR A 16 10.18 2.34 20.69
C TYR A 16 9.67 3.57 19.95
N ASP A 17 10.14 3.76 18.72
CA ASP A 17 9.73 4.83 17.82
C ASP A 17 8.59 4.34 16.92
N GLY A 18 7.33 4.66 17.27
CA GLY A 18 6.15 4.29 16.46
C GLY A 18 6.04 5.05 15.13
N ALA A 19 6.64 6.24 15.03
CA ALA A 19 6.73 7.02 13.80
C ALA A 19 7.76 6.47 12.79
N CYS A 20 8.56 5.48 13.17
CA CYS A 20 9.47 4.77 12.29
C CYS A 20 8.86 3.44 11.80
N PRO A 21 8.59 3.26 10.49
CA PRO A 21 7.99 2.02 9.97
C PRO A 21 8.78 0.75 10.28
N LEU A 22 10.11 0.84 10.33
CA LEU A 22 10.96 -0.32 10.65
C LEU A 22 10.82 -0.71 12.12
N CYS A 23 10.89 0.27 13.02
CA CYS A 23 10.76 0.04 14.46
C CYS A 23 9.35 -0.44 14.81
N ARG A 24 8.32 0.16 14.20
CA ARG A 24 6.91 -0.29 14.34
C ARG A 24 6.72 -1.74 13.89
N ARG A 25 7.31 -2.13 12.75
CA ARG A 25 7.25 -3.52 12.27
C ARG A 25 7.96 -4.50 13.20
N GLU A 26 9.18 -4.16 13.61
CA GLU A 26 9.97 -4.99 14.53
C GLU A 26 9.23 -5.20 15.86
N VAL A 27 8.73 -4.12 16.46
CA VAL A 27 7.94 -4.17 17.70
C VAL A 27 6.65 -4.94 17.50
N GLY A 28 6.00 -4.84 16.33
CA GLY A 28 4.82 -5.63 16.00
C GLY A 28 5.06 -7.15 16.06
N VAL A 29 6.23 -7.62 15.62
CA VAL A 29 6.62 -9.04 15.75
C VAL A 29 6.68 -9.47 17.21
N TYR A 30 7.26 -8.63 18.06
CA TYR A 30 7.37 -8.95 19.49
C TYR A 30 6.03 -8.83 20.24
N ARG A 31 5.20 -7.84 19.89
CA ARG A 31 3.86 -7.63 20.48
C ARG A 31 2.87 -8.74 20.14
N ALA A 32 3.07 -9.44 19.03
CA ALA A 32 2.23 -10.57 18.63
C ALA A 32 2.50 -11.86 19.44
N LEU A 33 3.54 -11.88 20.26
CA LEU A 33 3.89 -13.01 21.13
C LEU A 33 3.29 -12.81 22.51
N ASP A 34 2.85 -13.90 23.15
CA ASP A 34 2.45 -13.89 24.55
C ASP A 34 3.70 -13.87 25.46
N PRO A 35 4.03 -12.75 26.12
CA PRO A 35 5.29 -12.61 26.85
C PRO A 35 5.32 -13.51 28.09
N LEU A 36 6.49 -14.10 28.38
CA LEU A 36 6.68 -14.95 29.56
C LEU A 36 6.70 -14.17 30.89
N ARG A 37 6.81 -12.84 30.80
CA ARG A 37 6.75 -11.89 31.90
C ARG A 37 6.12 -10.59 31.39
N PRO A 38 5.52 -9.76 32.26
CA PRO A 38 4.88 -8.52 31.83
C PRO A 38 5.83 -7.62 31.02
N VAL A 39 5.40 -7.22 29.82
CA VAL A 39 6.11 -6.27 28.96
C VAL A 39 5.19 -5.09 28.67
N ARG A 40 5.63 -3.89 29.10
CA ARG A 40 4.94 -2.63 28.78
C ARG A 40 5.57 -2.01 27.53
N TRP A 41 4.74 -1.58 26.59
CA TRP A 41 5.19 -0.94 25.35
C TRP A 41 4.96 0.56 25.43
N LEU A 42 6.02 1.35 25.27
CA LEU A 42 5.99 2.81 25.36
C LEU A 42 6.44 3.42 24.04
N ASP A 43 5.52 4.09 23.34
CA ASP A 43 5.85 4.79 22.10
C ASP A 43 6.47 6.16 22.44
N VAL A 44 7.77 6.30 22.18
CA VAL A 44 8.52 7.53 22.48
C VAL A 44 8.43 8.57 21.36
N SER A 45 7.76 8.25 20.25
CA SER A 45 7.51 9.22 19.18
C SER A 45 6.37 10.19 19.50
N ASP A 46 5.48 9.83 20.41
CA ASP A 46 4.42 10.71 20.91
C ASP A 46 4.98 11.71 21.95
N PRO A 47 4.94 13.03 21.68
CA PRO A 47 5.43 14.05 22.60
C PRO A 47 4.70 14.09 23.94
N GLN A 48 3.45 13.61 24.00
CA GLN A 48 2.61 13.65 25.19
C GLN A 48 2.91 12.49 26.17
N VAL A 49 3.62 11.45 25.71
CA VAL A 49 4.00 10.32 26.54
C VAL A 49 5.09 10.72 27.53
N GLU A 50 4.80 10.59 28.83
CA GLU A 50 5.81 10.78 29.88
C GLU A 50 6.88 9.69 29.82
N LEU A 51 8.14 10.12 29.82
CA LEU A 51 9.29 9.22 29.82
C LEU A 51 9.75 8.95 31.26
N PRO A 52 10.34 7.77 31.54
CA PRO A 52 11.02 7.54 32.81
C PRO A 52 12.05 8.64 33.10
N ALA A 53 12.22 9.05 34.36
CA ALA A 53 13.11 10.16 34.73
C ALA A 53 14.56 10.03 34.22
N ALA A 54 15.05 8.80 34.01
CA ALA A 54 16.38 8.51 33.47
C ALA A 54 16.45 8.43 31.93
N ALA A 55 15.33 8.63 31.22
CA ALA A 55 15.24 8.49 29.77
C ALA A 55 15.25 9.86 29.08
N ASP A 56 16.22 10.05 28.18
CA ASP A 56 16.23 11.15 27.22
C ASP A 56 15.53 10.73 25.92
N ARG A 57 14.57 11.55 25.45
CA ARG A 57 13.77 11.22 24.26
C ARG A 57 14.64 11.07 23.01
N ALA A 58 15.59 11.98 22.81
CA ALA A 58 16.46 11.94 21.63
C ALA A 58 17.27 10.64 21.59
N SER A 59 17.78 10.21 22.76
CA SER A 59 18.48 8.95 22.93
C SER A 59 17.56 7.74 22.67
N CYS A 60 16.33 7.74 23.18
CA CYS A 60 15.34 6.69 22.93
C CYS A 60 14.91 6.57 21.46
N LEU A 61 14.91 7.67 20.70
CA LEU A 61 14.65 7.64 19.26
C LEU A 61 15.90 7.16 18.47
N ALA A 62 17.09 7.56 18.91
CA ALA A 62 18.35 7.21 18.27
C ALA A 62 18.74 5.74 18.46
N ARG A 63 18.44 5.15 19.62
CA ARG A 63 18.83 3.79 19.99
C ARG A 63 17.70 3.03 20.68
N PHE A 64 17.72 1.71 20.59
CA PHE A 64 16.76 0.83 21.26
C PHE A 64 17.02 0.82 22.76
N HIS A 65 15.96 1.00 23.56
CA HIS A 65 16.03 1.08 25.01
C HIS A 65 14.94 0.26 25.69
N VAL A 66 15.30 -0.32 26.84
CA VAL A 66 14.34 -0.96 27.75
C VAL A 66 14.65 -0.56 29.19
N ARG A 67 13.63 -0.39 30.01
CA ARG A 67 13.75 -0.22 31.46
C ARG A 67 13.39 -1.54 32.13
N ARG A 68 14.28 -2.05 32.98
CA ARG A 68 14.04 -3.24 33.82
C ARG A 68 13.14 -2.92 35.01
N GLU A 69 12.70 -3.98 35.68
CA GLU A 69 11.88 -3.95 36.90
C GLU A 69 12.58 -3.20 38.04
N ASP A 70 13.91 -3.30 38.13
CA ASP A 70 14.77 -2.58 39.08
C ASP A 70 14.99 -1.09 38.73
N GLY A 71 14.41 -0.62 37.63
CA GLY A 71 14.60 0.74 37.13
C GLY A 71 15.87 0.95 36.29
N GLU A 72 16.74 -0.07 36.12
CA GLU A 72 17.93 0.02 35.28
C GLU A 72 17.53 0.28 33.81
N MET A 73 18.11 1.32 33.23
CA MET A 73 17.94 1.64 31.82
C MET A 73 19.00 0.92 30.99
N LEU A 74 18.57 0.03 30.10
CA LEU A 74 19.43 -0.67 29.16
C LEU A 74 19.29 -0.08 27.76
N SER A 75 20.39 -0.07 27.01
CA SER A 75 20.41 0.37 25.61
C SER A 75 21.11 -0.62 24.69
N GLY A 76 20.82 -0.53 23.39
CA GLY A 76 21.50 -1.30 22.34
C GLY A 76 21.39 -2.80 22.53
N ALA A 77 22.51 -3.52 22.38
CA ALA A 77 22.50 -4.99 22.44
C ALA A 77 21.98 -5.54 23.79
N ARG A 78 22.33 -4.90 24.92
CA ARG A 78 21.84 -5.32 26.25
C ARG A 78 20.33 -5.17 26.38
N ALA A 79 19.75 -4.14 25.76
CA ALA A 79 18.31 -3.95 25.73
C ALA A 79 17.60 -5.06 24.94
N PHE A 80 18.13 -5.44 23.78
CA PHE A 80 17.62 -6.58 22.99
C PHE A 80 17.69 -7.90 23.74
N VAL A 81 18.82 -8.20 24.39
CA VAL A 81 18.98 -9.42 25.19
C VAL A 81 17.96 -9.47 26.33
N ALA A 82 17.70 -8.34 27.00
CA ALA A 82 16.68 -8.27 28.04
C ALA A 82 15.27 -8.50 27.49
N LEU A 83 14.94 -7.95 26.32
CA LEU A 83 13.65 -8.21 25.67
C LEU A 83 13.52 -9.68 25.25
N TRP A 84 14.51 -10.26 24.57
CA TRP A 84 14.45 -11.67 24.14
C TRP A 84 14.35 -12.66 25.31
N ALA A 85 14.89 -12.31 26.48
CA ALA A 85 14.71 -13.11 27.69
C ALA A 85 13.25 -13.12 28.18
N ALA A 86 12.47 -12.08 27.86
CA ALA A 86 11.06 -11.93 28.21
C ALA A 86 10.09 -12.67 27.27
N LEU A 87 10.56 -13.08 26.08
CA LEU A 87 9.69 -13.58 25.01
C LEU A 87 9.81 -15.10 24.82
N PRO A 88 8.70 -15.80 24.53
CA PRO A 88 8.72 -17.24 24.24
C PRO A 88 9.48 -17.52 22.95
N GLY A 89 10.27 -18.60 22.91
CA GLY A 89 11.05 -18.99 21.71
C GLY A 89 12.32 -18.17 21.44
N TRP A 90 12.47 -16.98 22.03
CA TRP A 90 13.65 -16.10 21.85
C TRP A 90 14.71 -16.22 22.95
N ARG A 91 14.41 -16.96 24.04
CA ARG A 91 15.30 -17.09 25.21
C ARG A 91 16.68 -17.67 24.88
N TRP A 92 16.79 -18.51 23.86
CA TRP A 92 18.10 -19.05 23.44
C TRP A 92 19.01 -17.95 22.88
N LEU A 93 18.46 -16.94 22.17
CA LEU A 93 19.21 -15.76 21.74
C LEU A 93 19.65 -14.92 22.93
N ALA A 94 18.80 -14.78 23.95
CA ALA A 94 19.18 -14.11 25.18
C ALA A 94 20.32 -14.83 25.91
N ARG A 95 20.28 -16.17 25.97
CA ARG A 95 21.36 -16.98 26.55
C ARG A 95 22.66 -16.84 25.77
N ALA A 96 22.59 -16.91 24.44
CA ALA A 96 23.76 -16.71 23.58
C ALA A 96 24.34 -15.30 23.73
N GLY A 97 23.48 -14.27 23.78
CA GLY A 97 23.87 -12.88 24.01
C GLY A 97 24.48 -12.60 25.39
N GLY A 98 24.23 -13.47 26.37
CA GLY A 98 24.82 -13.43 27.71
C GLY A 98 26.22 -14.02 27.81
N LEU A 99 26.73 -14.68 26.76
CA LEU A 99 28.09 -15.23 26.75
C LEU A 99 29.14 -14.10 26.73
N PRO A 100 30.29 -14.27 27.42
CA PRO A 100 31.33 -13.26 27.46
C PRO A 100 31.81 -12.90 26.05
N GLY A 101 31.87 -11.61 25.75
CA GLY A 101 32.28 -11.08 24.44
C GLY A 101 31.17 -10.99 23.38
N VAL A 102 30.10 -11.79 23.48
CA VAL A 102 29.01 -11.76 22.48
C VAL A 102 28.22 -10.44 22.54
N ALA A 103 27.89 -9.95 23.74
CA ALA A 103 27.21 -8.66 23.88
C ALA A 103 28.02 -7.50 23.28
N THR A 104 29.36 -7.55 23.39
CA THR A 104 30.26 -6.53 22.81
C THR A 104 30.26 -6.62 21.28
N LEU A 105 30.31 -7.83 20.72
CA LEU A 105 30.21 -8.05 19.28
C LEU A 105 28.85 -7.57 18.73
N LEU A 106 27.76 -7.90 19.42
CA LEU A 106 26.41 -7.45 19.08
C LEU A 106 26.30 -5.92 19.15
N GLU A 107 26.92 -5.27 20.13
CA GLU A 107 26.94 -3.81 20.22
C GLU A 107 27.72 -3.18 19.06
N PHE A 108 28.85 -3.77 18.64
CA PHE A 108 29.57 -3.33 17.45
C PHE A 108 28.72 -3.47 16.18
N ALA A 109 28.10 -4.63 15.98
CA ALA A 109 27.19 -4.89 14.86
C ALA A 109 25.99 -3.91 14.88
N TYR A 110 25.41 -3.66 16.05
CA TYR A 110 24.32 -2.72 16.24
C TYR A 110 24.72 -1.28 15.86
N ARG A 111 25.90 -0.82 16.29
CA ARG A 111 26.42 0.51 15.91
C ARG A 111 26.68 0.61 14.41
N ALA A 112 27.17 -0.44 13.77
CA ALA A 112 27.32 -0.49 12.31
C ALA A 112 25.95 -0.40 11.61
N PHE A 113 24.94 -1.15 12.10
CA PHE A 113 23.57 -1.09 11.60
C PHE A 113 22.95 0.31 11.73
N LEU A 114 23.21 1.03 12.82
CA LEU A 114 22.72 2.41 13.02
C LEU A 114 23.20 3.38 11.92
N ARG A 115 24.34 3.13 11.27
CA ARG A 115 24.80 3.94 10.12
C ARG A 115 23.97 3.70 8.86
N VAL A 116 23.41 2.50 8.70
CA VAL A 116 22.58 2.08 7.57
C VAL A 116 21.09 2.40 7.81
N ARG A 117 20.68 2.45 9.09
CA ARG A 117 19.29 2.71 9.54
C ARG A 117 18.61 3.88 8.81
N PRO A 118 19.22 5.08 8.64
CA PRO A 118 18.53 6.19 7.96
C PRO A 118 18.18 5.90 6.49
N LYS A 119 19.02 5.12 5.78
CA LYS A 119 18.73 4.70 4.40
C LYS A 119 17.56 3.72 4.38
N MET A 120 17.58 2.73 5.28
CA MET A 120 16.50 1.76 5.41
C MET A 120 15.19 2.44 5.82
N GLN A 121 15.23 3.41 6.73
CA GLN A 121 14.06 4.19 7.15
C GLN A 121 13.44 4.96 5.97
N ARG A 122 14.27 5.60 5.13
CA ARG A 122 13.77 6.27 3.90
C ARG A 122 13.07 5.29 2.97
N VAL A 123 13.66 4.13 2.71
CA VAL A 123 13.04 3.10 1.86
C VAL A 123 11.76 2.56 2.50
N ALA A 124 11.76 2.29 3.80
CA ALA A 124 10.60 1.79 4.51
C ALA A 124 9.43 2.78 4.46
N ARG A 125 9.70 4.08 4.66
CA ARG A 125 8.72 5.17 4.51
C ARG A 125 8.21 5.28 3.08
N ALA A 126 9.09 5.16 2.09
CA ALA A 126 8.71 5.17 0.67
C ALA A 126 7.87 3.95 0.24
N LEU A 127 7.79 2.91 1.07
CA LEU A 127 6.98 1.70 0.86
C LEU A 127 5.71 1.67 1.72
N GLU A 128 5.49 2.67 2.58
CA GLU A 128 4.28 2.78 3.38
C GLU A 128 3.09 3.20 2.51
N THR A 129 1.95 2.58 2.78
CA THR A 129 0.65 2.88 2.17
C THR A 129 -0.35 3.16 3.30
N PRO A 130 -0.28 4.34 3.94
CA PRO A 130 -1.17 4.68 5.05
C PRO A 130 -2.64 4.63 4.60
N GLY A 131 -3.51 4.05 5.43
CA GLY A 131 -4.94 3.92 5.11
C GLY A 131 -5.27 2.92 3.99
N VAL A 132 -4.31 2.07 3.59
CA VAL A 132 -4.54 0.96 2.66
C VAL A 132 -4.19 -0.34 3.38
N PRO A 133 -5.14 -1.28 3.53
CA PRO A 133 -4.86 -2.55 4.19
C PRO A 133 -3.92 -3.38 3.31
N ALA A 134 -3.04 -4.19 3.92
CA ALA A 134 -1.99 -4.91 3.20
C ALA A 134 -2.52 -5.79 2.05
N ARG A 135 -3.72 -6.37 2.22
CA ARG A 135 -4.41 -7.18 1.20
C ARG A 135 -4.81 -6.37 -0.05
N MET A 136 -5.06 -5.07 0.10
CA MET A 136 -5.49 -4.17 -0.98
C MET A 136 -4.34 -3.50 -1.73
N VAL A 137 -3.09 -3.59 -1.24
CA VAL A 137 -1.94 -2.98 -1.93
C VAL A 137 -1.73 -3.57 -3.34
N GLY A 138 -2.04 -4.86 -3.52
CA GLY A 138 -2.04 -5.48 -4.85
C GLY A 138 -3.14 -4.95 -5.74
N GLU A 139 -4.36 -4.77 -5.20
CA GLU A 139 -5.51 -4.27 -5.94
C GLU A 139 -5.30 -2.82 -6.40
N LEU A 140 -4.86 -1.93 -5.51
CA LEU A 140 -4.53 -0.55 -5.89
C LEU A 140 -3.39 -0.48 -6.92
N ARG A 141 -2.47 -1.47 -6.94
CA ARG A 141 -1.42 -1.56 -7.97
C ARG A 141 -2.02 -1.88 -9.33
N SER A 142 -2.97 -2.82 -9.38
CA SER A 142 -3.72 -3.07 -10.61
C SER A 142 -4.58 -1.89 -11.02
N ASP A 143 -5.20 -1.15 -10.09
CA ASP A 143 -6.00 0.03 -10.41
C ASP A 143 -5.12 1.11 -11.04
N HIS A 144 -4.01 1.47 -10.39
CA HIS A 144 -3.07 2.44 -10.95
C HIS A 144 -2.57 2.02 -12.35
N ALA A 145 -2.35 0.72 -12.57
CA ALA A 145 -1.97 0.22 -13.88
C ALA A 145 -3.13 0.30 -14.90
N GLY A 146 -4.35 0.00 -14.47
CA GLY A 146 -5.60 0.13 -15.22
C GLY A 146 -5.86 1.56 -15.65
N GLU A 147 -5.86 2.51 -14.70
CA GLU A 147 -5.99 3.95 -14.95
C GLU A 147 -4.91 4.46 -15.92
N THR A 148 -3.67 3.98 -15.77
CA THR A 148 -2.61 4.30 -16.71
C THR A 148 -2.95 3.75 -18.11
N GLY A 149 -3.50 2.55 -18.21
CA GLY A 149 -4.01 1.99 -19.46
C GLY A 149 -5.12 2.85 -20.07
N ALA A 150 -6.15 3.19 -19.28
CA ALA A 150 -7.32 3.95 -19.69
C ALA A 150 -6.96 5.36 -20.22
N VAL A 151 -6.10 6.08 -19.51
CA VAL A 151 -5.51 7.35 -19.99
C VAL A 151 -4.88 7.18 -21.38
N TRP A 152 -4.19 6.07 -21.62
CA TRP A 152 -3.54 5.82 -22.91
C TRP A 152 -4.51 5.31 -23.98
N ILE A 153 -5.61 4.63 -23.62
CA ILE A 153 -6.72 4.31 -24.53
C ILE A 153 -7.26 5.59 -25.16
N TYR A 154 -7.65 6.58 -24.34
CA TYR A 154 -8.20 7.83 -24.88
C TYR A 154 -7.16 8.63 -25.67
N ARG A 155 -5.88 8.61 -25.28
CA ARG A 155 -4.80 9.19 -26.10
C ARG A 155 -4.65 8.49 -27.44
N GLY A 156 -4.79 7.17 -27.49
CA GLY A 156 -4.78 6.38 -28.72
C GLY A 156 -5.93 6.74 -29.65
N ILE A 157 -7.15 6.85 -29.09
CA ILE A 157 -8.34 7.29 -29.83
C ILE A 157 -8.10 8.68 -30.45
N LEU A 158 -7.66 9.64 -29.64
CA LEU A 158 -7.43 11.04 -30.06
C LEU A 158 -6.31 11.20 -31.10
N ALA A 159 -5.36 10.27 -31.14
CA ALA A 159 -4.27 10.27 -32.11
C ALA A 159 -4.74 9.83 -33.51
N VAL A 160 -5.81 9.05 -33.60
CA VAL A 160 -6.30 8.46 -34.85
C VAL A 160 -7.54 9.16 -35.38
N THR A 161 -8.52 9.41 -34.52
CA THR A 161 -9.82 9.90 -34.95
C THR A 161 -9.86 11.41 -35.25
N ARG A 162 -10.54 11.76 -36.33
CA ARG A 162 -10.89 13.14 -36.69
C ARG A 162 -12.36 13.48 -36.40
N ASP A 163 -13.15 12.49 -35.99
CA ASP A 163 -14.57 12.65 -35.70
C ASP A 163 -14.77 13.52 -34.45
N ALA A 164 -15.54 14.60 -34.57
CA ALA A 164 -15.74 15.55 -33.49
C ALA A 164 -16.42 14.94 -32.25
N GLN A 165 -17.39 14.05 -32.45
CA GLN A 165 -18.13 13.42 -31.36
C GLN A 165 -17.26 12.44 -30.58
N ILE A 166 -16.43 11.64 -31.27
CA ILE A 166 -15.47 10.74 -30.62
C ILE A 166 -14.41 11.55 -29.87
N ARG A 167 -13.92 12.64 -30.45
CA ARG A 167 -12.89 13.48 -29.80
C ARG A 167 -13.42 14.14 -28.54
N GLU A 168 -14.62 14.71 -28.58
CA GLU A 168 -15.27 15.29 -27.39
C GLU A 168 -15.45 14.23 -26.29
N PHE A 169 -15.99 13.06 -26.66
CA PHE A 169 -16.12 11.91 -25.76
C PHE A 169 -14.79 11.55 -25.12
N ALA A 170 -13.74 11.35 -25.94
CA ALA A 170 -12.42 10.95 -25.46
C ALA A 170 -11.73 12.02 -24.60
N HIS A 171 -11.91 13.32 -24.89
CA HIS A 171 -11.35 14.39 -24.06
C HIS A 171 -11.99 14.44 -22.68
N ARG A 172 -13.31 14.27 -22.58
CA ARG A 172 -14.00 14.25 -21.27
C ARG A 172 -13.57 13.06 -20.44
N HIS A 173 -13.62 11.86 -21.00
CA HIS A 173 -13.26 10.64 -20.27
C HIS A 173 -11.78 10.65 -19.88
N LEU A 174 -10.88 11.08 -20.78
CA LEU A 174 -9.46 11.25 -20.45
C LEU A 174 -9.22 12.13 -19.21
N ALA A 175 -10.04 13.17 -19.01
CA ALA A 175 -9.92 14.02 -17.83
C ALA A 175 -10.37 13.30 -16.55
N THR A 176 -11.39 12.44 -16.64
CA THR A 176 -11.84 11.57 -15.54
C THR A 176 -10.76 10.55 -15.18
N GLU A 177 -10.24 9.78 -16.15
CA GLU A 177 -9.18 8.78 -15.93
C GLU A 177 -7.91 9.40 -15.31
N GLN A 178 -7.55 10.62 -15.73
CA GLN A 178 -6.41 11.34 -15.15
C GLN A 178 -6.63 11.66 -13.67
N ARG A 179 -7.86 12.05 -13.31
CA ARG A 179 -8.22 12.34 -11.93
C ARG A 179 -8.20 11.06 -11.08
N HIS A 180 -8.75 9.95 -11.58
CA HIS A 180 -8.69 8.66 -10.89
C HIS A 180 -7.24 8.20 -10.68
N LEU A 181 -6.40 8.29 -11.72
CA LEU A 181 -4.97 7.99 -11.63
C LEU A 181 -4.29 8.80 -10.53
N GLU A 182 -4.57 10.10 -10.43
CA GLU A 182 -4.03 10.98 -9.39
C GLU A 182 -4.49 10.58 -8.00
N LEU A 183 -5.79 10.32 -7.83
CA LEU A 183 -6.39 9.88 -6.56
C LEU A 183 -5.75 8.59 -6.06
N ILE A 184 -5.56 7.60 -6.94
CA ILE A 184 -4.90 6.33 -6.61
C ILE A 184 -3.40 6.54 -6.35
N ALA A 185 -2.74 7.39 -7.14
CA ALA A 185 -1.31 7.68 -7.01
C ALA A 185 -0.91 8.31 -5.66
N VAL A 186 -1.82 9.05 -5.02
CA VAL A 186 -1.63 9.58 -3.66
C VAL A 186 -1.64 8.48 -2.61
N ARG A 187 -2.43 7.42 -2.82
CA ARG A 187 -2.54 6.28 -1.88
C ARG A 187 -1.49 5.20 -2.12
N LEU A 188 -0.93 5.13 -3.33
CA LEU A 188 0.05 4.14 -3.75
C LEU A 188 1.40 4.79 -4.14
N PRO A 189 2.44 4.69 -3.28
CA PRO A 189 3.73 5.31 -3.55
C PRO A 189 4.41 4.65 -4.76
N ALA A 190 5.32 5.39 -5.41
CA ALA A 190 5.95 4.97 -6.66
C ALA A 190 6.60 3.58 -6.60
N LEU A 191 7.24 3.24 -5.48
CA LEU A 191 7.88 1.93 -5.27
C LEU A 191 6.89 0.75 -5.15
N ARG A 192 5.60 1.03 -4.99
CA ARG A 192 4.52 0.03 -4.91
C ARG A 192 3.69 -0.03 -6.18
N ARG A 193 3.96 0.81 -7.19
CA ARG A 193 3.28 0.78 -8.49
C ARG A 193 3.84 -0.34 -9.37
N SER A 194 3.12 -0.69 -10.42
CA SER A 194 3.55 -1.76 -11.31
C SER A 194 4.85 -1.42 -12.03
N VAL A 195 5.78 -2.37 -12.13
CA VAL A 195 6.98 -2.19 -12.96
C VAL A 195 6.66 -2.23 -14.45
N LEU A 196 5.51 -2.80 -14.83
CA LEU A 196 5.07 -2.98 -16.22
C LEU A 196 4.33 -1.77 -16.80
N LEU A 197 4.34 -0.61 -16.12
CA LEU A 197 3.68 0.61 -16.61
C LEU A 197 4.02 0.97 -18.08
N PRO A 198 5.28 0.87 -18.56
CA PRO A 198 5.56 1.13 -19.98
C PRO A 198 4.78 0.21 -20.93
N ALA A 199 4.64 -1.07 -20.59
CA ALA A 199 3.86 -2.03 -21.37
C ALA A 199 2.38 -1.67 -21.36
N TRP A 200 1.84 -1.27 -20.20
CA TRP A 200 0.43 -0.86 -20.06
C TRP A 200 0.10 0.40 -20.85
N ARG A 201 1.03 1.36 -20.97
CA ARG A 201 0.87 2.53 -21.83
C ARG A 201 0.75 2.17 -23.30
N VAL A 202 1.60 1.26 -23.77
CA VAL A 202 1.58 0.79 -25.17
C VAL A 202 0.30 -0.01 -25.44
N ALA A 203 -0.05 -0.94 -24.54
CA ALA A 203 -1.26 -1.73 -24.66
C ALA A 203 -2.51 -0.84 -24.69
N GLY A 204 -2.65 0.08 -23.74
CA GLY A 204 -3.76 1.05 -23.71
C GLY A 204 -3.82 1.87 -24.98
N PHE A 205 -2.70 2.43 -25.43
CA PHE A 205 -2.64 3.19 -26.68
C PHE A 205 -3.15 2.40 -27.88
N LEU A 206 -2.69 1.16 -28.05
CA LEU A 206 -3.13 0.29 -29.15
C LEU A 206 -4.61 -0.07 -29.04
N THR A 207 -5.10 -0.35 -27.82
CA THR A 207 -6.51 -0.65 -27.56
C THR A 207 -7.42 0.51 -27.95
N GLY A 208 -6.97 1.76 -27.80
CA GLY A 208 -7.72 2.92 -28.27
C GLY A 208 -7.53 3.27 -29.74
N ALA A 209 -6.30 3.19 -30.24
CA ALA A 209 -5.95 3.58 -31.60
C ALA A 209 -6.50 2.62 -32.67
N LEU A 210 -6.44 1.31 -32.43
CA LEU A 210 -6.85 0.32 -33.43
C LEU A 210 -8.34 0.39 -33.76
N PRO A 211 -9.28 0.42 -32.79
CA PRO A 211 -10.71 0.55 -33.09
C PRO A 211 -11.06 1.88 -33.73
N ALA A 212 -10.34 2.95 -33.39
CA ALA A 212 -10.55 4.28 -33.97
C ALA A 212 -10.32 4.32 -35.49
N LEU A 213 -9.53 3.38 -36.05
CA LEU A 213 -9.38 3.22 -37.50
C LEU A 213 -10.65 2.68 -38.19
N PHE A 214 -11.53 2.01 -37.44
CA PHE A 214 -12.74 1.36 -37.94
C PHE A 214 -14.03 2.13 -37.61
N GLY A 215 -13.89 3.36 -37.11
CA GLY A 215 -15.00 4.29 -36.90
C GLY A 215 -15.65 4.25 -35.50
N PRO A 216 -16.67 5.10 -35.26
CA PRO A 216 -17.27 5.31 -33.94
C PRO A 216 -17.80 4.04 -33.29
N HIS A 217 -18.46 3.17 -34.06
CA HIS A 217 -19.05 1.94 -33.57
C HIS A 217 -18.01 1.04 -32.88
N ALA A 218 -16.86 0.83 -33.52
CA ALA A 218 -15.78 0.00 -32.99
C ALA A 218 -15.15 0.61 -31.72
N VAL A 219 -15.00 1.94 -31.67
CA VAL A 219 -14.52 2.64 -30.47
C VAL A 219 -15.47 2.43 -29.30
N PHE A 220 -16.75 2.73 -29.49
CA PHE A 220 -17.75 2.64 -28.42
C PHE A 220 -17.94 1.20 -27.92
N CYS A 221 -17.94 0.20 -28.81
CA CYS A 221 -17.95 -1.20 -28.39
C CYS A 221 -16.68 -1.60 -27.62
N THR A 222 -15.51 -1.07 -27.99
CA THR A 222 -14.26 -1.37 -27.27
C THR A 222 -14.29 -0.76 -25.87
N ILE A 223 -14.66 0.51 -25.74
CA ILE A 223 -14.77 1.19 -24.44
C ILE A 223 -15.81 0.47 -23.57
N GLY A 224 -17.00 0.21 -24.08
CA GLY A 224 -18.02 -0.52 -23.32
C GLY A 224 -17.55 -1.89 -22.82
N ALA A 225 -16.72 -2.61 -23.60
CA ALA A 225 -16.12 -3.88 -23.16
C ALA A 225 -15.06 -3.70 -22.06
N VAL A 226 -14.21 -2.66 -22.17
CA VAL A 226 -13.23 -2.31 -21.13
C VAL A 226 -13.96 -1.93 -19.84
N GLU A 227 -14.92 -1.01 -19.90
CA GLU A 227 -15.61 -0.52 -18.69
C GLU A 227 -16.48 -1.58 -18.01
N THR A 228 -17.02 -2.53 -18.78
CA THR A 228 -17.70 -3.69 -18.19
C THR A 228 -16.75 -4.51 -17.32
N PHE A 229 -15.50 -4.67 -17.74
CA PHE A 229 -14.48 -5.34 -16.92
C PHE A 229 -14.09 -4.48 -15.70
N VAL A 230 -13.90 -3.18 -15.90
CA VAL A 230 -13.48 -2.25 -14.83
C VAL A 230 -14.54 -2.15 -13.72
N ASP A 231 -15.84 -2.07 -14.06
CA ASP A 231 -16.95 -2.13 -13.06
C ASP A 231 -16.83 -3.40 -12.21
N HIS A 232 -16.67 -4.56 -12.84
CA HIS A 232 -16.56 -5.81 -12.08
C HIS A 232 -15.33 -5.83 -11.16
N HIS A 233 -14.20 -5.31 -11.63
CA HIS A 233 -12.96 -5.21 -10.86
C HIS A 233 -13.11 -4.29 -9.65
N TYR A 234 -13.72 -3.11 -9.80
CA TYR A 234 -14.00 -2.23 -8.66
C TYR A 234 -14.98 -2.85 -7.67
N ARG A 235 -16.05 -3.50 -8.15
CA ARG A 235 -17.04 -4.15 -7.29
C ARG A 235 -16.40 -5.18 -6.37
N GLN A 236 -15.54 -6.04 -6.91
CA GLN A 236 -14.78 -7.01 -6.10
C GLN A 236 -14.00 -6.33 -4.96
N GLN A 237 -13.39 -5.18 -5.23
CA GLN A 237 -12.61 -4.45 -4.23
C GLN A 237 -13.49 -3.76 -3.17
N VAL A 238 -14.60 -3.16 -3.60
CA VAL A 238 -15.58 -2.55 -2.69
C VAL A 238 -16.13 -3.60 -1.74
N ASP A 239 -16.38 -4.81 -2.23
CA ASP A 239 -16.85 -5.94 -1.44
C ASP A 239 -15.78 -6.43 -0.44
N LEU A 240 -14.49 -6.43 -0.81
CA LEU A 240 -13.37 -6.77 0.09
C LEU A 240 -13.17 -5.78 1.25
N LEU A 241 -13.73 -4.57 1.11
CA LEU A 241 -13.73 -3.52 2.14
C LEU A 241 -15.08 -3.39 2.85
N ALA A 242 -16.07 -4.22 2.50
CA ALA A 242 -17.36 -4.21 3.18
C ALA A 242 -17.20 -4.61 4.65
N GLY A 243 -17.72 -3.77 5.55
CA GLY A 243 -17.65 -4.00 7.00
C GLY A 243 -16.31 -3.63 7.65
N ASP A 244 -15.39 -2.97 6.94
CA ASP A 244 -14.11 -2.49 7.47
C ASP A 244 -14.16 -0.95 7.71
N PRO A 245 -14.59 -0.49 8.91
CA PRO A 245 -14.81 0.94 9.18
C PRO A 245 -13.51 1.74 9.13
N ASP A 246 -12.37 1.12 9.45
CA ASP A 246 -11.05 1.77 9.46
C ASP A 246 -10.59 2.18 8.05
N HIS A 247 -11.18 1.58 7.01
CA HIS A 247 -10.84 1.82 5.61
C HIS A 247 -12.01 2.40 4.80
N ALA A 248 -13.01 3.00 5.46
CA ALA A 248 -14.19 3.57 4.82
C ALA A 248 -13.83 4.62 3.74
N ALA A 249 -12.84 5.47 3.99
CA ALA A 249 -12.40 6.50 3.02
C ALA A 249 -11.74 5.91 1.77
N LEU A 250 -11.15 4.71 1.83
CA LEU A 250 -10.66 4.02 0.64
C LEU A 250 -11.82 3.41 -0.13
N ARG A 251 -12.77 2.79 0.58
CA ARG A 251 -13.97 2.20 -0.03
C ARG A 251 -14.80 3.24 -0.77
N GLU A 252 -15.01 4.42 -0.17
CA GLU A 252 -15.73 5.53 -0.79
C GLU A 252 -15.06 5.98 -2.09
N LEU A 253 -13.74 6.15 -2.09
CA LEU A 253 -12.98 6.49 -3.29
C LEU A 253 -13.17 5.46 -4.41
N LEU A 254 -13.11 4.16 -4.09
CA LEU A 254 -13.32 3.10 -5.08
C LEU A 254 -14.76 3.09 -5.61
N MET A 255 -15.75 3.37 -4.75
CA MET A 255 -17.15 3.49 -5.17
C MET A 255 -17.37 4.70 -6.09
N THR A 256 -16.71 5.83 -5.83
CA THR A 256 -16.76 6.99 -6.72
C THR A 256 -16.18 6.67 -8.09
N CYS A 257 -15.00 6.05 -8.14
CA CYS A 257 -14.39 5.65 -9.41
C CYS A 257 -15.30 4.66 -10.15
N GLN A 258 -15.85 3.65 -9.45
CA GLN A 258 -16.78 2.69 -10.04
C GLN A 258 -18.03 3.35 -10.65
N ALA A 259 -18.58 4.38 -9.98
CA ALA A 259 -19.75 5.09 -10.47
C ALA A 259 -19.45 5.81 -11.79
N ASP A 260 -18.31 6.51 -11.86
CA ASP A 260 -17.82 7.15 -13.09
C ASP A 260 -17.65 6.10 -14.21
N GLU A 261 -17.09 4.91 -13.91
CA GLU A 261 -16.93 3.86 -14.92
C GLU A 261 -18.25 3.22 -15.39
N CYS A 262 -19.24 3.15 -14.51
CA CYS A 262 -20.58 2.72 -14.91
C CYS A 262 -21.21 3.73 -15.88
N GLU A 263 -21.04 5.04 -15.63
CA GLU A 263 -21.50 6.08 -16.54
C GLU A 263 -20.76 6.02 -17.88
N HIS A 264 -19.44 5.84 -17.88
CA HIS A 264 -18.61 5.67 -19.08
C HIS A 264 -19.09 4.47 -19.92
N ARG A 265 -19.32 3.32 -19.27
CA ARG A 265 -19.83 2.10 -19.91
C ARG A 265 -21.18 2.37 -20.58
N ASP A 266 -22.12 2.89 -19.81
CA ASP A 266 -23.51 3.03 -20.24
C ASP A 266 -23.61 4.05 -21.38
N GLU A 267 -22.84 5.13 -21.32
CA GLU A 267 -22.73 6.09 -22.41
C GLU A 267 -22.12 5.47 -23.68
N ALA A 268 -21.02 4.73 -23.55
CA ALA A 268 -20.39 4.07 -24.69
C ALA A 268 -21.34 3.06 -25.35
N LEU A 269 -22.03 2.23 -24.57
CA LEU A 269 -23.00 1.26 -25.08
C LEU A 269 -24.20 1.94 -25.75
N ALA A 270 -24.69 3.05 -25.20
CA ALA A 270 -25.75 3.83 -25.83
C ALA A 270 -25.32 4.41 -27.18
N ARG A 271 -24.11 4.97 -27.26
CA ARG A 271 -23.55 5.55 -28.49
C ARG A 271 -23.16 4.50 -29.54
N ALA A 272 -22.87 3.27 -29.13
CA ALA A 272 -22.63 2.17 -30.06
C ALA A 272 -23.88 1.85 -30.91
N GLY A 273 -25.10 2.11 -30.41
CA GLY A 273 -26.33 2.03 -31.20
C GLY A 273 -26.70 0.63 -31.71
N GLY A 274 -26.06 -0.44 -31.22
CA GLY A 274 -26.34 -1.81 -31.60
C GLY A 274 -25.23 -2.80 -31.23
N PRO A 275 -25.51 -4.12 -31.27
CA PRO A 275 -24.55 -5.15 -30.88
C PRO A 275 -23.34 -5.18 -31.83
N PRO A 276 -22.15 -5.57 -31.34
CA PRO A 276 -20.96 -5.69 -32.16
C PRO A 276 -21.13 -6.79 -33.22
N GLY A 277 -20.72 -6.46 -34.45
CA GLY A 277 -20.49 -7.43 -35.51
C GLY A 277 -19.40 -8.45 -35.13
N TRP A 278 -19.24 -9.50 -35.94
CA TRP A 278 -18.36 -10.63 -35.59
C TRP A 278 -16.91 -10.21 -35.27
N PHE A 279 -16.31 -9.35 -36.10
CA PHE A 279 -14.94 -8.87 -35.90
C PHE A 279 -14.80 -8.05 -34.61
N THR A 280 -15.66 -7.05 -34.42
CA THR A 280 -15.67 -6.21 -33.21
C THR A 280 -15.92 -7.03 -31.95
N ARG A 281 -16.80 -8.04 -32.01
CA ARG A 281 -17.05 -8.93 -30.88
C ARG A 281 -15.82 -9.76 -30.53
N ARG A 282 -15.08 -10.25 -31.53
CA ARG A 282 -13.82 -10.98 -31.29
C ARG A 282 -12.75 -10.10 -30.70
N TRP A 283 -12.65 -8.87 -31.19
CA TRP A 283 -11.80 -7.86 -30.59
C TRP A 283 -12.17 -7.57 -29.12
N CYS A 284 -13.44 -7.30 -28.82
CA CYS A 284 -13.90 -7.02 -27.45
C CYS A 284 -13.61 -8.18 -26.48
N GLU A 285 -13.77 -9.43 -26.92
CA GLU A 285 -13.41 -10.59 -26.07
C GLU A 285 -11.90 -10.70 -25.82
N VAL A 286 -11.07 -10.40 -26.83
CA VAL A 286 -9.61 -10.35 -26.66
C VAL A 286 -9.22 -9.24 -25.69
N VAL A 287 -9.83 -8.06 -25.81
CA VAL A 287 -9.60 -6.93 -24.91
C VAL A 287 -10.02 -7.31 -23.48
N GLY A 288 -11.21 -7.89 -23.29
CA GLY A 288 -11.67 -8.32 -21.97
C GLY A 288 -10.76 -9.37 -21.31
N ALA A 289 -10.34 -10.39 -22.07
CA ALA A 289 -9.38 -11.40 -21.57
C ALA A 289 -8.00 -10.78 -21.29
N GLY A 290 -7.56 -9.85 -22.14
CA GLY A 290 -6.32 -9.09 -21.96
C GLY A 290 -6.33 -8.24 -20.69
N SER A 291 -7.42 -7.53 -20.42
CA SER A 291 -7.60 -6.73 -19.19
C SER A 291 -7.57 -7.60 -17.94
N ALA A 292 -8.23 -8.77 -17.96
CA ALA A 292 -8.19 -9.72 -16.84
C ALA A 292 -6.75 -10.22 -16.55
N LEU A 293 -6.00 -10.57 -17.60
CA LEU A 293 -4.60 -10.97 -17.45
C LEU A 293 -3.72 -9.80 -16.96
N ALA A 294 -3.95 -8.59 -17.49
CA ALA A 294 -3.22 -7.39 -17.09
C ALA A 294 -3.41 -7.09 -15.60
N VAL A 295 -4.63 -7.22 -15.06
CA VAL A 295 -4.88 -7.08 -13.63
C VAL A 295 -4.12 -8.11 -12.82
N VAL A 296 -4.13 -9.39 -13.21
CA VAL A 296 -3.40 -10.45 -12.49
C VAL A 296 -1.89 -10.18 -12.46
N LEU A 297 -1.32 -9.72 -13.58
CA LEU A 297 0.09 -9.37 -13.67
C LEU A 297 0.41 -8.10 -12.86
N ALA A 298 -0.36 -7.04 -13.04
CA ALA A 298 -0.19 -5.77 -12.33
C ALA A 298 -0.40 -5.91 -10.83
N ARG A 299 -1.24 -6.85 -10.36
CA ARG A 299 -1.38 -7.14 -8.93
C ARG A 299 -0.09 -7.71 -8.32
N ARG A 300 0.77 -8.34 -9.12
CA ARG A 300 2.01 -9.00 -8.66
C ARG A 300 3.29 -8.20 -8.94
N LEU A 301 3.33 -7.50 -10.07
CA LEU A 301 4.52 -6.86 -10.64
C LEU A 301 4.42 -5.34 -10.59
#